data_AF-A0A1W9VBE3-F1
#
_entry.id   AF-A0A1W9VBE3-F1
#
_cell.length_a   1.000
_cell.length_b   1.000
_cell.length_c   1.000
_cell.angle_alpha   90.00
_cell.angle_beta   90.00
_cell.angle_gamma   90.00
#
_symmetry.space_group_name_H-M   'P 1'
#
loop_
_entity.id
_entity.type
_entity.pdbx_description
1 polymer ?
#
loop_
_entity_poly.entity_id
_entity_poly.type
_entity_poly.pdbx_seq_one_letter_code
_entity_poly.pdbx_strand_id
1 'polypeptide(L)'
;MLWLWGLLADLIVGIHFLYVMFTVCGEALILSGGILKWQWVRNRIFRTLHLVSVLFVTLESLLGILCPLTQIEYNLRQRAGQHREESLSFVARLIRKVIFYDFPDLFFTLLYVGFGILVILTIIFIPMNKKED
;
A
#
# COMPACT_ATOMS: atom_id res chain seq x y z
N MET A 1 -27.30 -11.15 -6.55
CA MET A 1 -26.29 -11.24 -5.46
C MET A 1 -24.85 -11.15 -5.98
N LEU A 2 -24.49 -11.80 -7.10
CA LEU A 2 -23.14 -11.77 -7.69
C LEU A 2 -22.57 -10.35 -7.92
N TRP A 3 -23.42 -9.43 -8.40
CA TRP A 3 -23.04 -8.02 -8.64
C TRP A 3 -22.53 -7.29 -7.39
N LEU A 4 -23.10 -7.58 -6.21
CA LEU A 4 -22.66 -6.98 -4.95
C LEU A 4 -21.24 -7.43 -4.59
N TRP A 5 -20.94 -8.72 -4.76
CA TRP A 5 -19.60 -9.27 -4.52
C TRP A 5 -18.57 -8.68 -5.47
N GLY A 6 -18.92 -8.49 -6.75
CA GLY A 6 -18.07 -7.82 -7.73
C GLY A 6 -17.80 -6.35 -7.38
N LEU A 7 -18.82 -5.61 -6.93
CA LEU A 7 -18.66 -4.22 -6.48
C LEU A 7 -17.78 -4.11 -5.24
N LEU A 8 -17.95 -5.01 -4.27
CA LEU A 8 -17.08 -5.05 -3.08
C LEU A 8 -15.64 -5.39 -3.47
N ALA A 9 -15.42 -6.29 -4.41
CA ALA A 9 -14.08 -6.60 -4.89
C ALA A 9 -13.43 -5.40 -5.62
N ASP A 10 -14.20 -4.65 -6.43
CA ASP A 10 -13.75 -3.39 -7.04
C ASP A 10 -13.38 -2.34 -5.99
N LEU A 11 -14.16 -2.25 -4.92
CA LEU A 11 -13.86 -1.34 -3.81
C LEU A 11 -12.57 -1.74 -3.09
N ILE A 12 -12.38 -3.03 -2.81
CA ILE A 12 -11.19 -3.53 -2.11
C ILE A 12 -9.92 -3.30 -2.94
N VAL A 13 -9.94 -3.57 -4.26
CA VAL A 13 -8.78 -3.31 -5.11
C VAL A 13 -8.48 -1.81 -5.21
N GLY A 14 -9.51 -0.97 -5.21
CA GLY A 14 -9.36 0.50 -5.13
C GLY A 14 -8.72 0.95 -3.82
N ILE A 15 -9.16 0.40 -2.68
CA ILE A 15 -8.55 0.67 -1.37
C ILE A 15 -7.10 0.20 -1.34
N HIS A 16 -6.80 -0.97 -1.91
CA HIS A 16 -5.44 -1.50 -1.98
C HIS A 16 -4.54 -0.56 -2.80
N PHE A 17 -5.02 -0.07 -3.94
CA PHE A 17 -4.30 0.91 -4.73
C PHE A 17 -4.02 2.21 -3.98
N LEU A 18 -5.02 2.76 -3.28
CA LEU A 18 -4.84 3.96 -2.46
C LEU A 18 -3.84 3.74 -1.33
N TYR A 19 -3.83 2.55 -0.73
CA TYR A 19 -2.85 2.16 0.27
C TYR A 19 -1.43 2.17 -0.30
N VAL A 20 -1.21 1.52 -1.45
CA VAL A 20 0.10 1.52 -2.13
C VAL A 20 0.52 2.95 -2.49
N MET A 21 -0.38 3.75 -3.07
CA MET A 21 -0.10 5.16 -3.39
C MET A 21 0.24 5.97 -2.15
N PHE A 22 -0.47 5.78 -1.04
CA PHE A 22 -0.16 6.44 0.23
C PHE A 22 1.25 6.10 0.73
N THR A 23 1.67 4.83 0.65
CA THR A 23 3.02 4.44 1.07
C THR A 23 4.11 5.04 0.19
N VAL A 24 3.98 4.93 -1.14
CA VAL A 24 4.99 5.39 -2.11
C VAL A 24 5.02 6.92 -2.20
N CYS A 25 3.88 7.55 -2.46
CA CYS A 25 3.80 9.01 -2.56
C CYS A 25 4.03 9.67 -1.19
N GLY A 26 3.63 9.02 -0.09
CA GLY A 26 3.89 9.52 1.25
C GLY A 26 5.38 9.67 1.52
N GLU A 27 6.18 8.67 1.16
CA GLU A 27 7.64 8.74 1.34
C GLU A 27 8.26 9.83 0.43
N ALA A 28 7.82 9.91 -0.83
CA ALA A 28 8.26 10.96 -1.75
C ALA A 28 7.94 12.37 -1.22
N LEU A 29 6.76 12.56 -0.63
CA LEU A 29 6.36 13.81 0.02
C LEU A 29 7.17 14.08 1.30
N ILE A 30 7.54 13.04 2.06
CA ILE A 30 8.38 13.19 3.25
C ILE A 30 9.78 13.67 2.88
N LEU A 31 10.40 13.04 1.89
CA LEU A 31 11.72 13.43 1.40
C LEU A 31 11.71 14.84 0.79
N SER A 32 10.74 15.12 -0.09
CA SER A 32 10.59 16.44 -0.72
C SER A 32 10.30 17.53 0.31
N GLY A 33 9.40 17.25 1.26
CA GLY A 33 9.06 18.18 2.34
C GLY A 33 10.19 18.41 3.32
N GLY A 34 11.07 17.43 3.55
CA GLY A 34 12.30 17.59 4.30
C GLY A 34 13.25 18.60 3.65
N ILE A 35 13.47 18.47 2.34
CA ILE A 35 14.34 19.36 1.55
C ILE A 35 13.74 20.77 1.46
N LEU A 36 12.44 20.86 1.16
CA LEU A 36 11.71 22.13 1.00
C LEU A 36 11.21 22.73 2.33
N LYS A 37 11.54 22.11 3.47
CA LYS A 37 11.15 22.52 4.83
C LYS A 37 9.63 22.71 5.03
N TRP A 38 8.81 21.88 4.39
CA TRP A 38 7.36 21.89 4.56
C TRP A 38 6.96 21.44 5.97
N GLN A 39 6.25 22.30 6.71
CA GLN A 39 5.89 22.02 8.10
C GLN A 39 4.84 20.92 8.24
N TRP A 40 3.90 20.81 7.28
CA TRP A 40 2.82 19.81 7.34
C TRP A 40 3.33 18.37 7.24
N VAL A 41 4.45 18.15 6.55
CA VAL A 41 5.12 16.84 6.42
C VAL A 41 5.70 16.38 7.75
N ARG A 42 5.96 17.30 8.68
CA ARG A 42 6.43 16.99 10.04
C ARG A 42 5.28 16.63 10.98
N ASN A 43 4.03 16.59 10.50
CA ASN A 43 2.87 16.16 11.28
C ASN A 43 3.04 14.70 11.73
N ARG A 44 3.00 14.50 13.05
CA ARG A 44 3.15 13.18 13.68
C ARG A 44 2.11 12.17 13.20
N ILE A 45 0.85 12.58 13.02
CA ILE A 45 -0.21 11.66 12.63
C ILE A 45 0.09 11.07 11.25
N PHE A 46 0.43 11.94 10.29
CA PHE A 46 0.78 11.52 8.94
C PHE A 46 1.97 10.57 8.93
N ARG A 47 3.04 10.90 9.67
CA ARG A 47 4.25 10.07 9.70
C ARG A 47 4.09 8.76 10.45
N THR A 48 3.32 8.73 11.53
CA THR A 48 3.00 7.49 12.24
C THR A 48 2.13 6.58 11.38
N LEU A 49 1.10 7.12 10.72
CA LEU A 49 0.27 6.32 9.80
C LEU A 49 1.09 5.78 8.64
N HIS A 50 1.95 6.61 8.03
CA HIS A 50 2.85 6.18 6.96
C HIS A 50 3.79 5.07 7.43
N LEU A 51 4.47 5.25 8.57
CA LEU A 51 5.37 4.24 9.13
C LEU A 51 4.64 2.92 9.41
N VAL A 52 3.49 2.97 10.10
CA VAL A 52 2.71 1.77 10.43
C VAL A 52 2.30 1.03 9.16
N SER A 53 1.84 1.75 8.13
CA SER A 53 1.49 1.13 6.85
C SER A 53 2.70 0.44 6.21
N VAL A 54 3.86 1.09 6.17
CA VAL A 54 5.05 0.51 5.56
C VAL A 54 5.56 -0.71 6.34
N LEU A 55 5.59 -0.62 7.67
CA LEU A 55 5.99 -1.75 8.52
C LEU A 55 5.02 -2.92 8.40
N PHE A 56 3.72 -2.66 8.28
CA PHE A 56 2.71 -3.69 8.09
C PHE A 56 3.00 -4.54 6.84
N VAL A 57 3.16 -3.90 5.67
CA VAL A 57 3.48 -4.63 4.42
C VAL A 57 4.86 -5.29 4.48
N THR A 58 5.83 -4.64 5.12
CA THR A 58 7.17 -5.24 5.31
C THR A 58 7.07 -6.54 6.10
N LEU A 59 6.32 -6.55 7.21
CA LEU A 59 6.12 -7.73 8.05
C LEU A 59 5.36 -8.84 7.31
N GLU A 60 4.31 -8.49 6.55
CA GLU A 60 3.60 -9.46 5.71
C GLU A 60 4.55 -10.20 4.77
N SER A 61 5.44 -9.44 4.10
CA SER A 61 6.40 -10.01 3.16
C SER A 61 7.51 -10.84 3.79
N LEU A 62 7.88 -10.52 5.04
CA LEU A 62 8.85 -11.31 5.81
C LEU A 62 8.24 -12.63 6.30
N LEU A 63 6.95 -12.62 6.62
CA LEU A 63 6.21 -13.82 7.01
C LEU A 63 5.79 -14.67 5.80
N GLY A 64 6.02 -14.19 4.58
CA GLY A 64 5.58 -14.87 3.35
C GLY A 64 4.05 -14.92 3.22
N ILE A 65 3.36 -13.95 3.83
CA ILE A 65 1.89 -13.88 3.83
C ILE A 65 1.46 -12.90 2.73
N LEU A 66 0.43 -13.28 1.97
CA LEU A 66 -0.21 -12.39 1.00
C LEU A 66 -0.91 -11.24 1.72
N CYS A 67 -0.85 -10.03 1.15
CA CYS A 67 -1.57 -8.89 1.71
C CYS A 67 -3.07 -9.23 1.89
N PRO A 68 -3.66 -9.05 3.09
CA PRO A 68 -5.05 -9.37 3.39
C PRO A 68 -6.03 -8.76 2.40
N LEU A 69 -5.74 -7.56 1.89
CA LEU A 69 -6.57 -6.90 0.88
C LEU A 69 -6.63 -7.71 -0.42
N THR A 70 -5.50 -8.30 -0.83
CA THR A 70 -5.45 -9.17 -2.02
C THR A 70 -6.23 -10.46 -1.79
N GLN A 71 -6.09 -11.06 -0.61
CA GLN A 71 -6.85 -12.27 -0.28
C GLN A 71 -8.36 -12.01 -0.24
N ILE A 72 -8.77 -10.88 0.36
CA ILE A 72 -10.17 -10.46 0.41
C ILE A 72 -10.71 -10.20 -1.00
N GLU A 73 -9.96 -9.47 -1.83
CA GLU A 73 -10.32 -9.23 -3.23
C GLU A 73 -10.55 -10.55 -3.96
N TYR A 74 -9.57 -11.46 -3.93
CA TYR A 74 -9.64 -12.74 -4.62
C TYR A 74 -10.85 -13.57 -4.18
N ASN A 75 -11.11 -13.65 -2.87
CA ASN A 75 -12.26 -14.36 -2.33
C ASN A 75 -13.61 -13.74 -2.78
N LEU A 76 -13.69 -12.40 -2.86
CA LEU A 76 -14.88 -11.71 -3.35
C LEU A 76 -15.08 -11.93 -4.85
N ARG A 77 -14.00 -11.91 -5.65
CA ARG A 77 -14.04 -12.20 -7.09
C ARG A 77 -14.52 -13.62 -7.37
N GLN A 78 -14.05 -14.60 -6.61
CA GLN A 78 -14.53 -15.99 -6.71
C GLN A 78 -16.03 -16.07 -6.45
N ARG A 79 -16.52 -15.44 -5.37
CA ARG A 79 -17.96 -15.38 -5.04
C ARG A 79 -18.79 -14.64 -6.08
N ALA A 80 -18.19 -13.70 -6.80
CA ALA A 80 -18.84 -12.98 -7.90
C ALA A 80 -18.85 -13.78 -9.23
N GLY A 81 -18.18 -14.93 -9.30
CA GLY A 81 -18.00 -15.69 -10.54
C GLY A 81 -16.97 -15.09 -11.50
N GLN A 82 -16.19 -14.10 -11.05
CA GLN A 82 -15.24 -13.34 -11.87
C GLN A 82 -13.88 -14.03 -11.95
N HIS A 83 -13.84 -15.18 -12.63
CA HIS A 83 -12.64 -16.03 -12.73
C HIS A 83 -11.65 -15.57 -13.80
N ARG A 84 -12.07 -14.71 -14.73
CA ARG A 84 -11.26 -14.23 -15.85
C ARG A 84 -11.10 -12.72 -15.77
N GLU A 85 -9.94 -12.21 -16.19
CA GLU A 85 -9.70 -10.76 -16.28
C GLU A 85 -10.80 -10.02 -17.03
N GLU A 86 -11.31 -10.59 -18.14
CA GLU A 86 -12.39 -10.02 -18.95
C GLU A 86 -13.72 -9.80 -18.20
N SER A 87 -13.94 -10.52 -17.10
CA SER A 87 -15.14 -10.38 -16.27
C SER A 87 -15.05 -9.26 -15.23
N LEU A 88 -13.88 -8.64 -15.06
CA LEU A 88 -13.67 -7.49 -14.19
C LEU A 88 -14.06 -6.18 -14.88
N SER A 89 -14.40 -5.18 -14.07
CA SER A 89 -14.60 -3.82 -14.58
C SER A 89 -13.30 -3.28 -15.20
N PHE A 90 -13.44 -2.32 -16.12
CA PHE A 90 -12.28 -1.66 -16.75
C PHE A 90 -11.32 -1.07 -15.70
N VAL A 91 -11.87 -0.39 -14.69
CA VAL A 91 -11.10 0.24 -13.61
C VAL A 91 -10.37 -0.81 -12.79
N ALA A 92 -11.05 -1.91 -12.40
CA ALA A 92 -10.41 -2.97 -11.64
C ALA A 92 -9.26 -3.61 -12.42
N ARG A 93 -9.44 -3.93 -13.71
CA ARG A 93 -8.35 -4.45 -14.55
C ARG A 93 -7.15 -3.49 -14.62
N LEU A 94 -7.42 -2.20 -14.80
CA LEU A 94 -6.37 -1.18 -14.87
C LEU A 94 -5.59 -1.13 -13.55
N ILE A 95 -6.29 -1.10 -12.41
CA ILE A 95 -5.66 -1.08 -11.10
C ILE A 95 -4.85 -2.35 -10.87
N ARG A 96 -5.42 -3.53 -11.15
CA ARG A 96 -4.71 -4.81 -10.98
C ARG A 96 -3.41 -4.84 -11.79
N LYS A 97 -3.44 -4.34 -13.03
CA LYS A 97 -2.25 -4.21 -13.88
C LYS A 97 -1.17 -3.28 -13.30
N VAL A 98 -1.54 -2.33 -12.46
CA VAL A 98 -0.59 -1.39 -11.82
C VAL A 98 0.01 -1.97 -10.55
N ILE A 99 -0.75 -2.73 -9.75
CA ILE A 99 -0.32 -3.18 -8.42
C ILE A 99 0.08 -4.65 -8.34
N PHE A 100 -0.35 -5.49 -9.28
CA PHE A 100 -0.01 -6.91 -9.33
C PHE A 100 0.97 -7.18 -10.48
N TYR A 101 2.14 -7.72 -10.13
CA TYR A 101 3.16 -8.15 -11.09
C TYR A 101 3.58 -9.58 -10.78
N ASP A 102 3.83 -10.35 -11.84
CA ASP A 102 4.26 -11.75 -11.75
C ASP A 102 5.79 -11.84 -11.56
N PHE A 103 6.29 -11.38 -10.41
CA PHE A 103 7.67 -11.56 -9.99
C PHE A 103 7.78 -12.59 -8.85
N PRO A 104 8.97 -13.19 -8.63
CA PRO A 104 9.17 -14.09 -7.50
C PRO A 104 8.96 -13.39 -6.17
N ASP A 105 8.43 -14.09 -5.16
CA ASP A 105 8.15 -13.53 -3.83
C ASP A 105 9.37 -12.83 -3.21
N LEU A 106 10.57 -13.41 -3.40
CA LEU A 106 11.83 -12.83 -2.92
C LEU A 106 12.08 -11.41 -3.47
N PHE A 107 11.69 -11.12 -4.71
CA PHE A 107 11.81 -9.78 -5.29
C PHE A 107 11.01 -8.76 -4.48
N PHE A 108 9.76 -9.11 -4.14
CA PHE A 108 8.90 -8.24 -3.34
C PHE A 108 9.37 -8.14 -1.89
N THR A 109 9.83 -9.23 -1.27
CA THR A 109 10.41 -9.18 0.09
C THR A 109 11.61 -8.23 0.13
N LEU A 110 12.54 -8.33 -0.83
CA LEU A 110 13.69 -7.42 -0.88
C LEU A 110 13.26 -5.96 -1.12
N LEU A 111 12.30 -5.74 -2.02
CA LEU A 111 11.77 -4.42 -2.31
C LEU A 111 11.12 -3.79 -1.06
N TYR A 112 10.24 -4.52 -0.37
CA TYR A 112 9.50 -4.01 0.77
C TYR A 112 10.39 -3.84 2.01
N VAL A 113 11.33 -4.76 2.27
CA VAL A 113 12.32 -4.60 3.32
C VAL A 113 13.23 -3.40 3.05
N GLY A 114 13.72 -3.26 1.82
CA GLY A 114 14.53 -2.10 1.41
C GLY A 114 13.77 -0.78 1.58
N PHE A 115 12.49 -0.75 1.19
CA PHE A 115 11.63 0.40 1.38
C PHE A 115 11.36 0.67 2.88
N GLY A 116 11.11 -0.36 3.69
CA GLY A 116 10.96 -0.22 5.14
C GLY A 116 12.20 0.38 5.81
N ILE A 117 13.40 -0.08 5.42
CA ILE A 117 14.67 0.48 5.90
C ILE A 117 14.79 1.96 5.49
N LEU A 118 14.46 2.30 4.24
CA LEU A 118 14.46 3.68 3.77
C LEU A 118 13.57 4.57 4.65
N VAL A 119 12.33 4.15 4.93
CA VAL A 119 11.39 4.92 5.76
C VAL A 119 11.91 5.09 7.20
N ILE A 120 12.52 4.05 7.77
CA ILE A 120 13.16 4.14 9.11
C ILE A 120 14.30 5.16 9.10
N LEU A 121 15.16 5.13 8.08
CA LEU A 121 16.24 6.10 7.92
C LEU A 121 15.69 7.52 7.77
N THR A 122 14.62 7.71 6.99
CA THR A 122 13.95 9.00 6.82
C THR A 122 13.40 9.55 8.14
N ILE A 123 12.95 8.71 9.07
CA ILE A 123 12.56 9.14 10.42
C ILE A 123 13.75 9.60 11.27
N ILE A 124 14.88 8.94 11.14
CA ILE A 124 16.10 9.28 11.88
C ILE A 124 16.68 10.61 11.36
N PHE A 125 16.80 10.76 10.04
CA PHE A 125 17.40 11.96 9.43
C PHE A 125 16.49 13.18 9.43
N ILE A 126 15.18 12.97 9.26
CA ILE A 126 14.17 14.02 9.33
C ILE A 126 13.34 13.71 10.56
N PRO A 127 13.65 14.25 11.75
CA PRO A 127 12.90 13.92 12.97
C PRO A 127 11.49 14.53 12.96
N MET A 128 10.52 13.82 13.54
CA MET A 128 9.18 14.33 13.76
C MET A 128 9.21 15.52 14.71
N ASN A 129 8.39 16.55 14.47
CA ASN A 129 8.32 17.68 15.40
C ASN A 129 7.84 17.17 16.76
N LYS A 130 8.45 17.60 17.88
CA LYS A 130 7.90 17.31 19.21
C LYS A 130 6.60 18.09 19.39
N LYS A 131 5.56 17.46 19.94
CA LYS A 131 4.45 18.25 20.50
C LYS A 131 5.10 19.05 21.63
N GLU A 132 5.06 20.37 21.52
CA GLU A 132 5.11 21.22 22.71
C GLU A 132 3.74 21.00 23.36
N ASP A 133 3.75 20.33 24.51
CA ASP A 133 2.57 20.10 25.34
C ASP A 133 2.15 21.40 26.05
#